data_AF-A0A803Y2U5-F1
#
_entry.id   AF-A0A803Y2U5-F1
#
_cell.length_a   1.000
_cell.length_b   1.000
_cell.length_c   1.000
_cell.angle_alpha   90.00
_cell.angle_beta   90.00
_cell.angle_gamma   90.00
#
_symmetry.space_group_name_H-M   'P 1'
#
loop_
_entity.id
_entity.type
_entity.pdbx_description
1 polymer ?
#
loop_
_entity_poly.entity_id
_entity_poly.type
_entity_poly.pdbx_seq_one_letter_code
_entity_poly.pdbx_strand_id
1 'polypeptide(L)'
;MTTGDLKGSLRKIEQGLRMLNYPRDVDYTVLVKGDPAAFLPIISYSFTSFSTYIAELLVKCDVELTAKSDLRFIEAIYKLLRDQFHYKPILTKEQFLQFGFAERKMQIVCDIINCVVKKHKELSNLNKVKSQTRKKFRPSKREIWSNCGNVLVDLSGSTLNSKQVVEDNSQMEFLRSQLADCQEKLHKLDWMEDKLRVLEERLKGKVIIDEKDWNNLLSRVLLLETELLLQSKKVY
;
A
#
# COMPACT_ATOMS: atom_id res chain seq x y z
N MET A 1 -9.93 10.19 -35.26
CA MET A 1 -9.30 9.35 -34.21
C MET A 1 -10.41 8.71 -33.43
N THR A 2 -10.43 7.39 -33.35
CA THR A 2 -11.51 6.59 -32.74
C THR A 2 -11.67 6.99 -31.28
N THR A 3 -12.79 7.63 -30.94
CA THR A 3 -13.21 7.83 -29.55
C THR A 3 -13.38 6.44 -28.97
N GLY A 4 -12.40 5.97 -28.20
CA GLY A 4 -12.39 4.61 -27.72
C GLY A 4 -13.41 4.42 -26.60
N ASP A 5 -13.61 3.16 -26.24
CA ASP A 5 -14.63 2.73 -25.29
C ASP A 5 -14.36 3.27 -23.87
N LEU A 6 -14.90 4.46 -23.60
CA LEU A 6 -14.80 5.13 -22.31
C LEU A 6 -15.46 4.29 -21.20
N LYS A 7 -16.54 3.58 -21.53
CA LYS A 7 -17.27 2.72 -20.58
C LYS A 7 -16.44 1.49 -20.22
N GLY A 8 -15.76 0.89 -21.19
CA GLY A 8 -14.78 -0.17 -20.96
C GLY A 8 -13.61 0.30 -20.09
N SER A 9 -13.10 1.51 -20.34
CA SER A 9 -12.04 2.12 -19.54
C SER A 9 -12.48 2.38 -18.10
N LEU A 10 -13.73 2.80 -17.90
CA LEU A 10 -14.33 3.00 -16.58
C LEU A 10 -14.42 1.69 -15.78
N ARG A 11 -14.83 0.60 -16.41
CA ARG A 11 -14.88 -0.73 -15.76
C ARG A 11 -13.49 -1.20 -15.33
N LYS A 12 -12.47 -0.94 -16.16
CA LYS A 12 -11.08 -1.30 -15.83
C LYS A 12 -10.56 -0.51 -14.64
N ILE A 13 -10.85 0.80 -14.57
CA ILE A 13 -10.39 1.61 -13.42
C ILE A 13 -11.13 1.21 -12.14
N GLU A 14 -12.43 0.93 -12.20
CA GLU A 14 -13.20 0.39 -11.06
C GLU A 14 -12.60 -0.92 -10.54
N GLN A 15 -12.27 -1.85 -11.45
CA GLN A 15 -11.62 -3.10 -11.09
C GLN A 15 -10.24 -2.86 -10.47
N GLY A 16 -9.44 -1.94 -11.04
CA GLY A 16 -8.13 -1.58 -10.52
C GLY A 16 -8.21 -0.97 -9.12
N LEU A 17 -9.18 -0.08 -8.87
CA LEU A 17 -9.41 0.52 -7.55
C LEU A 17 -9.79 -0.53 -6.50
N ARG A 18 -10.57 -1.54 -6.88
CA ARG A 18 -10.89 -2.69 -6.01
C ARG A 18 -9.63 -3.49 -5.66
N MET A 19 -8.71 -3.67 -6.61
CA MET A 19 -7.43 -4.36 -6.35
C MET A 19 -6.53 -3.57 -5.39
N LEU A 20 -6.62 -2.24 -5.41
CA LEU A 20 -5.89 -1.37 -4.48
C LEU A 20 -6.55 -1.22 -3.10
N ASN A 21 -7.79 -1.70 -2.92
CA ASN A 21 -8.65 -1.36 -1.78
C ASN A 21 -8.68 0.15 -1.53
N TYR A 22 -8.95 0.92 -2.59
CA TYR A 22 -8.95 2.38 -2.49
C TYR A 22 -10.08 2.85 -1.54
N PRO A 23 -9.75 3.60 -0.46
CA PRO A 23 -10.69 3.87 0.62
C PRO A 23 -11.59 5.10 0.39
N ARG A 24 -11.32 5.91 -0.64
CA ARG A 24 -12.09 7.12 -0.93
C ARG A 24 -13.11 6.87 -2.03
N ASP A 25 -14.26 7.53 -1.92
CA ASP A 25 -15.25 7.55 -3.00
C ASP A 25 -14.67 8.26 -4.23
N VAL A 26 -14.89 7.66 -5.40
CA VAL A 26 -14.39 8.17 -6.69
C VAL A 26 -15.56 8.72 -7.49
N ASP A 27 -15.49 10.02 -7.81
CA ASP A 27 -16.49 10.68 -8.66
C ASP A 27 -16.31 10.29 -10.13
N TYR A 28 -17.03 9.26 -10.56
CA TYR A 28 -16.98 8.74 -11.93
C TYR A 28 -17.41 9.78 -12.98
N THR A 29 -18.24 10.75 -12.60
CA THR A 29 -18.70 11.85 -13.49
C THR A 29 -17.56 12.79 -13.87
N VAL A 30 -16.67 13.09 -12.92
CA VAL A 30 -15.49 13.96 -13.09
C VAL A 30 -14.38 13.20 -13.82
N LEU A 31 -14.28 11.89 -13.57
CA LEU A 31 -13.38 10.97 -14.29
C LEU A 31 -13.71 10.92 -15.79
N VAL A 32 -14.99 10.76 -16.13
CA VAL A 32 -15.50 10.72 -17.52
C VAL A 32 -15.25 12.05 -18.25
N LYS A 33 -15.30 13.18 -17.53
CA LYS A 33 -14.94 14.50 -18.06
C LYS A 33 -13.43 14.68 -18.29
N GLY A 34 -12.60 13.79 -17.74
CA GLY A 34 -11.15 13.83 -17.90
C GLY A 34 -10.48 14.93 -17.06
N ASP A 35 -11.06 15.30 -15.93
CA ASP A 35 -10.44 16.24 -14.99
C ASP A 35 -9.22 15.57 -14.34
N PRO A 36 -8.01 16.16 -14.43
CA PRO A 36 -6.81 15.64 -13.77
C PRO A 36 -6.98 15.46 -12.26
N ALA A 37 -7.71 16.35 -11.58
CA ALA A 37 -7.81 16.39 -10.12
C ALA A 37 -8.40 15.11 -9.53
N ALA A 38 -9.23 14.39 -10.29
CA ALA A 38 -9.79 13.11 -9.86
C ALA A 38 -8.78 11.95 -9.96
N PHE A 39 -7.78 12.03 -10.83
CA PHE A 39 -6.79 10.96 -11.04
C PHE A 39 -5.59 11.08 -10.10
N LEU A 40 -5.19 12.29 -9.70
CA LEU A 40 -4.01 12.50 -8.85
C LEU A 40 -4.09 11.75 -7.50
N PRO A 41 -5.21 11.78 -6.75
CA PRO A 41 -5.32 11.11 -5.47
C PRO A 41 -5.22 9.58 -5.58
N ILE A 42 -5.72 9.02 -6.68
CA ILE A 42 -5.64 7.58 -6.99
C ILE A 42 -4.18 7.18 -7.23
N ILE A 43 -3.48 7.95 -8.07
CA ILE A 43 -2.07 7.71 -8.37
C ILE A 43 -1.23 7.84 -7.10
N SER A 44 -1.43 8.91 -6.31
CA SER A 44 -0.71 9.13 -5.06
C SER A 44 -0.88 7.94 -4.13
N TYR A 45 -2.12 7.55 -3.83
CA TYR A 45 -2.42 6.40 -2.98
C TYR A 45 -1.77 5.10 -3.45
N SER A 46 -1.72 4.88 -4.78
CA SER A 46 -1.12 3.68 -5.37
C SER A 46 0.36 3.52 -4.99
N PHE A 47 1.12 4.61 -4.85
CA PHE A 47 2.54 4.55 -4.55
C PHE A 47 2.86 4.71 -3.06
N THR A 48 2.11 5.53 -2.32
CA THR A 48 2.41 5.81 -0.90
C THR A 48 1.69 4.89 0.07
N SER A 49 0.43 4.53 -0.20
CA SER A 49 -0.44 3.88 0.80
C SER A 49 -0.79 2.43 0.48
N PHE A 50 -0.72 2.01 -0.79
CA PHE A 50 -1.08 0.64 -1.16
C PHE A 50 -0.15 -0.43 -0.57
N SER A 51 1.18 -0.24 -0.65
CA SER A 51 2.13 -1.22 -0.14
C SER A 51 3.37 -0.57 0.46
N THR A 52 3.75 -1.05 1.65
CA THR A 52 4.99 -0.66 2.33
C THR A 52 6.23 -0.88 1.46
N TYR A 53 6.29 -1.97 0.68
CA TYR A 53 7.43 -2.24 -0.21
C TYR A 53 7.56 -1.24 -1.35
N ILE A 54 6.43 -0.74 -1.86
CA ILE A 54 6.42 0.27 -2.93
C ILE A 54 6.79 1.64 -2.37
N ALA A 55 6.30 1.98 -1.17
CA ALA A 55 6.68 3.19 -0.47
C ALA A 55 8.18 3.20 -0.11
N GLU A 56 8.74 2.07 0.33
CA GLU A 56 10.19 1.94 0.56
C GLU A 56 11.01 2.08 -0.73
N LEU A 57 10.52 1.52 -1.85
CA LEU A 57 11.15 1.69 -3.16
C LEU A 57 11.16 3.16 -3.56
N LEU A 58 10.08 3.89 -3.30
CA LEU A 58 9.99 5.32 -3.56
C LEU A 58 11.05 6.11 -2.77
N VAL A 59 11.22 5.80 -1.48
CA VAL A 59 12.26 6.42 -0.63
C VAL A 59 13.66 6.10 -1.17
N LYS A 60 13.92 4.87 -1.61
CA LYS A 60 15.20 4.50 -2.22
C LYS A 60 15.50 5.23 -3.53
N CYS A 61 14.45 5.65 -4.24
CA CYS A 61 14.59 6.41 -5.48
C CYS A 61 14.73 7.92 -5.25
N ASP A 62 14.65 8.37 -3.99
CA ASP A 62 14.66 9.79 -3.61
C ASP A 62 13.58 10.60 -4.35
N VAL A 63 12.41 9.97 -4.58
CA VAL A 63 11.28 10.61 -5.26
C VAL A 63 10.26 11.06 -4.22
N GLU A 64 10.31 12.34 -3.85
CA GLU A 64 9.29 12.93 -2.98
C GLU A 64 7.99 13.18 -3.74
N LEU A 65 6.96 12.38 -3.46
CA LEU A 65 5.61 12.59 -3.99
C LEU A 65 4.83 13.67 -3.21
N THR A 66 5.40 14.26 -2.17
CA THR A 66 4.85 15.38 -1.39
C THR A 66 5.12 16.72 -2.09
N ALA A 67 4.80 16.79 -3.39
CA ALA A 67 5.08 17.97 -4.19
C ALA A 67 4.08 19.11 -3.87
N LYS A 68 4.58 20.36 -3.92
CA LYS A 68 3.78 21.57 -3.70
C LYS A 68 2.87 21.93 -4.89
N SER A 69 2.98 21.23 -6.03
CA SER A 69 2.17 21.46 -7.23
C SER A 69 1.94 20.18 -8.03
N ASP A 70 0.80 20.12 -8.72
CA ASP A 70 0.37 18.96 -9.53
C ASP A 70 1.37 18.64 -10.65
N LEU A 71 2.01 19.67 -11.23
CA LEU A 71 3.04 19.49 -12.25
C LEU A 71 4.26 18.75 -11.72
N ARG A 72 4.77 19.17 -10.55
CA ARG A 72 5.93 18.52 -9.93
C ARG A 72 5.60 17.09 -9.50
N PHE A 73 4.38 16.87 -9.02
CA PHE A 73 3.88 15.54 -8.71
C PHE A 73 3.87 14.63 -9.95
N ILE A 74 3.30 15.08 -11.07
CA ILE A 74 3.26 14.27 -12.31
C ILE A 74 4.66 14.06 -12.90
N GLU A 75 5.54 15.05 -12.85
CA GLU A 75 6.94 14.90 -13.27
C GLU A 75 7.66 13.80 -12.47
N ALA A 76 7.47 13.79 -11.15
CA ALA A 76 8.03 12.78 -10.25
C ALA A 76 7.47 11.37 -10.57
N ILE A 77 6.16 11.25 -10.76
CA ILE A 77 5.51 9.98 -11.13
C ILE A 77 6.02 9.47 -12.48
N TYR A 78 6.14 10.34 -13.48
CA TYR A 78 6.57 9.93 -14.82
C TYR A 78 8.04 9.49 -14.84
N LYS A 79 8.88 10.14 -14.03
CA LYS A 79 10.26 9.71 -13.81
C LYS A 79 10.29 8.33 -13.14
N LEU A 80 9.54 8.14 -12.06
CA LEU A 80 9.43 6.86 -11.35
C LEU A 80 8.95 5.73 -12.26
N LEU A 81 7.92 5.97 -13.07
CA LEU A 81 7.36 4.98 -13.99
C LEU A 81 8.38 4.54 -15.05
N ARG A 82 9.18 5.47 -15.56
CA ARG A 82 10.22 5.17 -16.55
C ARG A 82 11.36 4.37 -15.93
N ASP A 83 11.82 4.81 -14.77
CA ASP A 83 13.05 4.30 -14.16
C ASP A 83 12.83 2.94 -13.49
N GLN A 84 11.71 2.77 -12.78
CA GLN A 84 11.45 1.58 -11.94
C GLN A 84 10.45 0.60 -12.52
N PHE A 85 9.50 1.10 -13.32
CA PHE A 85 8.43 0.29 -13.90
C PHE A 85 8.59 0.08 -15.42
N HIS A 86 9.62 0.69 -16.03
CA HIS A 86 9.88 0.69 -17.47
C HIS A 86 8.65 0.99 -18.33
N TYR A 87 7.74 1.80 -17.78
CA TYR A 87 6.50 2.21 -18.44
C TYR A 87 6.66 3.62 -18.98
N LYS A 88 6.30 3.82 -20.26
CA LYS A 88 6.28 5.12 -20.91
C LYS A 88 4.83 5.59 -21.07
N PRO A 89 4.40 6.61 -20.30
CA PRO A 89 3.05 7.16 -20.46
C PRO A 89 2.77 7.66 -21.87
N ILE A 90 1.53 7.47 -22.33
CA ILE A 90 1.08 7.84 -23.68
C ILE A 90 0.88 9.36 -23.80
N LEU A 91 0.48 10.02 -22.71
CA LEU A 91 0.27 11.47 -22.65
C LEU A 91 1.53 12.17 -22.13
N THR A 92 1.74 13.43 -22.53
CA THR A 92 2.73 14.29 -21.88
C THR A 92 2.24 14.79 -20.52
N LYS A 93 3.16 15.25 -19.67
CA LYS A 93 2.83 15.84 -18.35
C LYS A 93 1.80 16.97 -18.44
N GLU A 94 1.91 17.81 -19.47
CA GLU A 94 0.99 18.92 -19.73
C GLU A 94 -0.37 18.43 -20.21
N GLN A 95 -0.39 17.46 -21.14
CA GLN A 95 -1.65 16.86 -21.62
C GLN A 95 -2.39 16.10 -20.51
N PHE A 96 -1.65 15.52 -19.56
CA PHE A 96 -2.26 14.87 -18.40
C PHE A 96 -2.97 15.89 -17.49
N LEU A 97 -2.42 17.09 -17.32
CA LEU A 97 -2.97 18.16 -16.48
C LEU A 97 -4.00 19.05 -17.20
N GLN A 98 -4.13 18.95 -18.52
CA GLN A 98 -5.17 19.65 -19.27
C GLN A 98 -6.52 18.93 -19.14
N PHE A 99 -7.63 19.66 -19.10
CA PHE A 99 -8.96 19.04 -19.16
C PHE A 99 -9.16 18.25 -20.45
N GLY A 100 -9.80 17.07 -20.34
CA GLY A 100 -10.04 16.16 -21.46
C GLY A 100 -9.15 14.92 -21.44
N PHE A 101 -8.94 14.28 -22.60
CA PHE A 101 -8.19 13.03 -22.75
C PHE A 101 -8.61 11.91 -21.78
N ALA A 102 -9.87 11.88 -21.38
CA ALA A 102 -10.37 11.04 -20.28
C ALA A 102 -9.99 9.56 -20.44
N GLU A 103 -10.22 8.99 -21.63
CA GLU A 103 -9.88 7.60 -21.94
C GLU A 103 -8.39 7.31 -21.74
N ARG A 104 -7.51 8.18 -22.25
CA ARG A 104 -6.06 8.00 -22.17
C ARG A 104 -5.55 8.17 -20.74
N LYS A 105 -6.14 9.07 -19.96
CA LYS A 105 -5.84 9.23 -18.53
C LYS A 105 -6.28 8.01 -17.72
N MET A 106 -7.50 7.51 -17.96
CA MET A 106 -7.99 6.28 -17.35
C MET A 106 -7.07 5.09 -17.68
N GLN A 107 -6.62 4.98 -18.93
CA GLN A 107 -5.67 3.93 -19.34
C GLN A 107 -4.34 4.06 -18.60
N ILE A 108 -3.75 5.26 -18.52
CA ILE A 108 -2.52 5.50 -17.77
C ILE A 108 -2.70 5.09 -16.30
N VAL A 109 -3.80 5.49 -15.66
CA VAL A 109 -4.05 5.11 -14.27
C VAL A 109 -4.23 3.60 -14.12
N CYS A 110 -4.99 2.94 -14.99
CA CYS A 110 -5.10 1.48 -14.97
C CYS A 110 -3.74 0.78 -15.12
N ASP A 111 -2.90 1.27 -16.03
CA ASP A 111 -1.56 0.73 -16.24
C ASP A 111 -0.69 0.93 -15.00
N ILE A 112 -0.73 2.10 -14.37
CA ILE A 112 -0.05 2.39 -13.11
C ILE A 112 -0.46 1.39 -12.03
N ILE A 113 -1.77 1.19 -11.84
CA ILE A 113 -2.31 0.25 -10.85
C ILE A 113 -1.77 -1.15 -11.10
N ASN A 114 -1.83 -1.62 -12.34
CA ASN A 114 -1.34 -2.95 -12.71
C ASN A 114 0.18 -3.09 -12.49
N CYS A 115 0.95 -2.08 -12.85
CA CYS A 115 2.39 -1.99 -12.62
C CYS A 115 2.74 -2.08 -11.14
N VAL A 116 2.05 -1.30 -10.30
CA VAL A 116 2.23 -1.28 -8.85
C VAL A 116 1.87 -2.64 -8.23
N VAL A 117 0.71 -3.20 -8.59
CA VAL A 117 0.28 -4.51 -8.06
C VAL A 117 1.25 -5.62 -8.49
N LYS A 118 1.72 -5.60 -9.74
CA LYS A 118 2.70 -6.56 -10.24
C LYS A 118 4.02 -6.45 -9.48
N LYS A 119 4.56 -5.23 -9.32
CA LYS A 119 5.79 -4.99 -8.55
C LYS A 119 5.65 -5.36 -7.08
N HIS A 120 4.48 -5.10 -6.47
CA HIS A 120 4.21 -5.53 -5.11
C HIS A 120 4.33 -7.05 -4.98
N LYS A 121 3.74 -7.82 -5.91
CA LYS A 121 3.85 -9.28 -5.95
C LYS A 121 5.29 -9.76 -6.15
N GLU A 122 6.07 -9.10 -7.01
CA GLU A 122 7.48 -9.42 -7.23
C GLU A 122 8.30 -9.20 -5.95
N LEU A 123 8.15 -8.03 -5.29
CA LEU A 123 8.88 -7.68 -4.08
C LEU A 123 8.46 -8.52 -2.87
N SER A 124 7.18 -8.85 -2.74
CA SER A 124 6.70 -9.72 -1.65
C SER A 124 7.19 -11.15 -1.81
N ASN A 125 7.21 -11.69 -3.04
CA ASN A 125 7.74 -13.04 -3.30
C ASN A 125 9.26 -13.13 -3.09
N LEU A 126 10.03 -12.11 -3.46
CA LEU A 126 11.48 -12.04 -3.21
C LEU A 126 11.80 -12.10 -1.71
N ASN A 127 10.97 -11.48 -0.87
CA ASN A 127 11.14 -11.54 0.58
C ASN A 127 10.75 -12.90 1.18
N LYS A 128 9.78 -13.61 0.59
CA LYS A 128 9.47 -15.01 0.95
C LYS A 128 10.61 -15.99 0.62
N VAL A 129 11.37 -15.74 -0.45
CA VAL A 129 12.52 -16.59 -0.83
C VAL A 129 13.76 -16.29 0.03
N LYS A 130 13.98 -15.03 0.45
CA LYS A 130 15.08 -14.67 1.35
C LYS A 130 14.90 -15.15 2.79
N SER A 131 13.67 -15.41 3.24
CA SER A 131 13.42 -16.00 4.56
C SER A 131 13.64 -17.53 4.60
N GLN A 132 13.67 -18.22 3.45
CA GLN A 132 13.95 -19.66 3.39
C GLN A 132 15.45 -20.01 3.39
N THR A 133 16.37 -19.06 3.16
CA THR A 133 17.83 -19.35 3.15
C THR A 133 18.48 -19.39 4.54
N ARG A 134 17.69 -19.28 5.62
CA ARG A 134 18.14 -19.38 7.02
C ARG A 134 17.49 -20.52 7.81
N LYS A 135 17.25 -21.69 7.21
CA LYS A 135 17.13 -22.96 7.96
C LYS A 135 17.76 -24.13 7.20
N LYS A 136 19.11 -24.18 7.17
CA LYS A 136 19.81 -25.47 7.14
C LYS A 136 20.18 -25.83 8.57
N PHE A 137 19.40 -26.71 9.18
CA PHE A 137 19.92 -27.60 10.20
C PHE A 137 19.31 -28.98 9.94
N ARG A 138 20.11 -29.85 9.30
CA ARG A 138 19.90 -31.30 9.39
C ARG A 138 20.33 -31.72 10.80
N PRO A 139 19.57 -32.60 11.46
CA PRO A 139 20.18 -33.63 12.28
C PRO A 139 20.00 -34.97 11.58
N SER A 140 21.14 -35.53 11.17
CA SER A 140 21.28 -36.94 10.82
C SER A 140 21.63 -37.71 12.09
N LYS A 141 20.89 -38.77 12.37
CA LYS A 141 21.29 -39.98 13.10
C LYS A 141 20.39 -41.09 12.52
N ARG A 142 20.86 -42.04 11.69
CA ARG A 142 21.64 -43.26 12.02
C ARG A 142 21.00 -44.04 13.18
N GLU A 143 20.67 -45.33 13.10
CA GLU A 143 21.05 -46.46 12.23
C GLU A 143 20.12 -47.68 12.52
N ILE A 144 19.80 -48.47 11.48
CA ILE A 144 19.92 -49.96 11.36
C ILE A 144 19.39 -50.87 12.50
N TRP A 145 18.41 -51.76 12.22
CA TRP A 145 18.57 -53.22 11.95
C TRP A 145 17.21 -53.98 11.95
N SER A 146 17.09 -54.98 11.06
CA SER A 146 16.52 -56.33 11.29
C SER A 146 15.04 -56.67 11.00
N ASN A 147 14.83 -57.17 9.78
CA ASN A 147 14.28 -58.48 9.37
C ASN A 147 13.04 -59.15 10.00
N CYS A 148 12.12 -59.49 9.08
CA CYS A 148 11.24 -60.68 8.89
C CYS A 148 10.20 -61.15 9.92
N GLY A 149 8.99 -61.40 9.39
CA GLY A 149 7.99 -62.34 9.91
C GLY A 149 6.62 -62.21 9.20
N ASN A 150 6.27 -63.20 8.38
CA ASN A 150 5.05 -63.30 7.56
C ASN A 150 3.74 -63.31 8.39
N VAL A 151 2.60 -62.96 7.78
CA VAL A 151 1.42 -63.84 7.52
C VAL A 151 0.25 -63.05 6.89
N LEU A 152 -0.35 -63.75 5.93
CA LEU A 152 -1.50 -63.58 5.04
C LEU A 152 -2.84 -63.12 5.69
N VAL A 153 -3.81 -62.73 4.83
CA VAL A 153 -5.30 -62.67 4.97
C VAL A 153 -5.83 -61.29 5.46
N ASP A 154 -6.74 -60.53 4.83
CA ASP A 154 -7.56 -60.63 3.61
C ASP A 154 -8.18 -59.24 3.25
N LEU A 155 -8.73 -59.17 2.04
CA LEU A 155 -9.95 -58.43 1.60
C LEU A 155 -10.06 -56.89 1.67
N SER A 156 -10.13 -56.36 0.44
CA SER A 156 -11.19 -55.48 -0.08
C SER A 156 -11.08 -53.97 0.17
N GLY A 157 -11.01 -53.21 -0.93
CA GLY A 157 -11.50 -51.83 -0.95
C GLY A 157 -10.72 -50.87 -1.85
N SER A 158 -11.24 -50.67 -3.06
CA SER A 158 -11.10 -49.43 -3.85
C SER A 158 -9.73 -49.09 -4.42
N THR A 159 -9.45 -49.68 -5.57
CA THR A 159 -8.84 -48.96 -6.69
C THR A 159 -9.69 -47.71 -6.95
N LEU A 160 -9.12 -46.51 -6.78
CA LEU A 160 -9.40 -45.20 -7.43
C LEU A 160 -9.02 -44.06 -6.45
N ASN A 161 -8.40 -42.98 -6.99
CA ASN A 161 -8.16 -41.65 -6.38
C ASN A 161 -6.73 -41.22 -5.98
N SER A 162 -5.68 -41.76 -6.61
CA SER A 162 -4.31 -41.20 -6.45
C SER A 162 -4.16 -39.76 -7.00
N LYS A 163 -5.05 -39.30 -7.89
CA LYS A 163 -5.03 -37.92 -8.45
C LYS A 163 -5.75 -36.87 -7.58
N GLN A 164 -6.74 -37.25 -6.78
CA GLN A 164 -7.50 -36.31 -5.93
C GLN A 164 -6.65 -35.85 -4.74
N VAL A 165 -5.88 -36.77 -4.14
CA VAL A 165 -5.09 -36.52 -2.92
C VAL A 165 -3.96 -35.50 -3.15
N VAL A 166 -3.43 -35.39 -4.37
CA VAL A 166 -2.35 -34.44 -4.70
C VAL A 166 -2.90 -33.02 -4.90
N GLU A 167 -4.08 -32.88 -5.51
CA GLU A 167 -4.76 -31.59 -5.72
C GLU A 167 -5.30 -31.01 -4.40
N ASP A 168 -5.87 -31.86 -3.55
CA ASP A 168 -6.36 -31.43 -2.22
C ASP A 168 -5.18 -31.02 -1.31
N ASN A 169 -4.03 -31.68 -1.43
CA ASN A 169 -2.81 -31.28 -0.71
C ASN A 169 -2.24 -29.94 -1.19
N SER A 170 -2.29 -29.66 -2.50
CA SER A 170 -1.79 -28.38 -3.04
C SER A 170 -2.69 -27.22 -2.61
N GLN A 171 -4.01 -27.42 -2.58
CA GLN A 171 -4.97 -26.46 -2.06
C GLN A 171 -4.81 -26.25 -0.54
N MET A 172 -4.61 -27.31 0.23
CA MET A 172 -4.34 -27.23 1.67
C MET A 172 -3.07 -26.44 1.98
N GLU A 173 -1.97 -26.65 1.24
CA GLU A 173 -0.72 -25.91 1.43
C GLU A 173 -0.84 -24.42 1.01
N PHE A 174 -1.62 -24.13 -0.03
CA PHE A 174 -1.94 -22.77 -0.43
C PHE A 174 -2.78 -22.03 0.63
N LEU A 175 -3.81 -22.67 1.17
CA LEU A 175 -4.63 -22.12 2.25
C LEU A 175 -3.82 -21.90 3.53
N ARG A 176 -2.92 -22.83 3.88
CA ARG A 176 -1.98 -22.67 5.00
C ARG A 176 -1.06 -21.48 4.81
N SER A 177 -0.54 -21.28 3.60
CA SER A 177 0.31 -20.14 3.27
C SER A 177 -0.45 -18.81 3.38
N GLN A 178 -1.70 -18.76 2.92
CA GLN A 178 -2.56 -17.58 3.09
C GLN A 178 -2.91 -17.33 4.56
N LEU A 179 -3.18 -18.39 5.34
CA LEU A 179 -3.45 -18.27 6.76
C LEU A 179 -2.23 -17.71 7.52
N ALA A 180 -1.02 -18.18 7.18
CA ALA A 180 0.22 -17.66 7.75
C ALA A 180 0.43 -16.17 7.43
N ASP A 181 0.20 -15.76 6.17
CA ASP A 181 0.26 -14.35 5.76
C ASP A 181 -0.78 -13.50 6.54
N CYS A 182 -1.99 -14.03 6.76
CA CYS A 182 -3.02 -13.37 7.56
C CYS A 182 -2.61 -13.24 9.03
N GLN A 183 -2.02 -14.29 9.62
CA GLN A 183 -1.53 -14.27 11.00
C GLN A 183 -0.41 -13.25 11.19
N GLU A 184 0.52 -13.14 10.24
CA GLU A 184 1.59 -12.13 10.29
C GLU A 184 1.04 -10.71 10.21
N LYS A 185 0.08 -10.46 9.31
CA LYS A 185 -0.59 -9.16 9.23
C LYS A 185 -1.33 -8.81 10.52
N LEU A 186 -1.99 -9.80 11.14
CA LEU A 186 -2.72 -9.62 12.39
C LEU A 186 -1.77 -9.27 13.54
N HIS A 187 -0.62 -9.96 13.64
CA HIS A 187 0.42 -9.63 14.60
C HIS A 187 1.03 -8.23 14.36
N LYS A 188 1.17 -7.81 13.10
CA LYS A 188 1.66 -6.45 12.78
C LYS A 188 0.64 -5.37 13.19
N LEU A 189 -0.65 -5.64 13.02
CA LEU A 189 -1.71 -4.73 13.47
C LEU A 189 -1.75 -4.65 14.99
N ASP A 190 -1.65 -5.77 15.69
CA ASP A 190 -1.57 -5.84 17.15
C ASP A 190 -0.39 -5.00 17.68
N TRP A 191 0.79 -5.15 17.07
CA TRP A 191 1.96 -4.34 17.40
C TRP A 191 1.76 -2.84 17.14
N MET A 192 1.05 -2.47 16.07
CA MET A 192 0.72 -1.07 15.79
C MET A 192 -0.29 -0.50 16.79
N GLU A 193 -1.27 -1.29 17.21
CA GLU A 193 -2.26 -0.91 18.22
C GLU A 193 -1.57 -0.65 19.55
N ASP A 194 -0.68 -1.54 19.99
CA ASP A 194 0.12 -1.35 21.21
C ASP A 194 0.98 -0.08 21.14
N LYS A 195 1.65 0.14 20.02
CA LYS A 195 2.46 1.35 19.83
C LYS A 195 1.61 2.62 19.87
N LEU A 196 0.40 2.57 19.33
CA LEU A 196 -0.54 3.68 19.35
C LEU A 196 -1.07 3.94 20.76
N ARG A 197 -1.42 2.89 21.53
CA ARG A 197 -1.80 2.99 22.95
C ARG A 197 -0.71 3.66 23.78
N VAL A 198 0.55 3.26 23.61
CA VAL A 198 1.69 3.89 24.31
C VAL A 198 1.82 5.37 23.94
N LEU A 199 1.64 5.71 22.65
CA LEU A 199 1.68 7.12 22.22
C LEU A 199 0.52 7.93 22.80
N GLU A 200 -0.69 7.37 22.82
CA GLU A 200 -1.87 7.98 23.39
C GLU A 200 -1.70 8.25 24.89
N GLU A 201 -1.20 7.27 25.65
CA GLU A 201 -0.86 7.45 27.06
C GLU A 201 0.20 8.54 27.28
N ARG A 202 1.23 8.60 26.42
CA ARG A 202 2.27 9.64 26.51
C ARG A 202 1.79 11.03 26.12
N LEU A 203 0.72 11.12 25.34
CA LEU A 203 0.09 12.38 24.90
C LEU A 203 -1.06 12.81 25.79
N LYS A 204 -1.62 11.91 26.61
CA LYS A 204 -2.69 12.22 27.55
C LYS A 204 -2.28 13.37 28.48
N GLY A 205 -3.07 14.44 28.47
CA GLY A 205 -2.83 15.64 29.27
C GLY A 205 -1.82 16.64 28.67
N LYS A 206 -1.19 16.35 27.52
CA LYS A 206 -0.39 17.32 26.78
C LYS A 206 -1.28 18.08 25.81
N VAL A 207 -1.41 19.39 26.02
CA VAL A 207 -2.07 20.27 25.06
C VAL A 207 -1.08 20.61 23.96
N ILE A 208 -1.34 20.13 22.74
CA ILE A 208 -0.56 20.48 21.56
C ILE A 208 -1.23 21.71 20.95
N ILE A 209 -0.52 22.84 20.93
CA ILE A 209 -0.99 24.10 20.35
C ILE A 209 -0.13 24.36 19.10
N ASP A 210 -0.76 24.75 17.99
CA ASP A 210 -0.03 25.17 16.79
C ASP A 210 0.85 26.37 17.12
N GLU A 211 2.05 26.45 16.54
CA GLU A 211 2.99 27.54 16.79
C GLU A 211 2.36 28.91 16.54
N LYS A 212 1.49 29.03 15.53
CA LYS A 212 0.77 30.28 15.24
C LYS A 212 -0.22 30.65 16.33
N ASP A 213 -0.98 29.68 16.83
CA ASP A 213 -1.94 29.89 17.91
C ASP A 213 -1.24 30.19 19.22
N TRP A 214 -0.10 29.54 19.49
CA TRP A 214 0.77 29.84 20.62
C TRP A 214 1.32 31.26 20.54
N ASN A 215 1.85 31.66 19.38
CA ASN A 215 2.38 33.01 19.17
C ASN A 215 1.27 34.08 19.26
N ASN A 216 0.07 33.77 18.78
CA ASN A 216 -1.08 34.66 18.93
C ASN A 216 -1.45 34.84 20.41
N LEU A 217 -1.55 33.74 21.15
CA LEU A 217 -1.85 33.77 22.58
C LEU A 217 -0.78 34.55 23.35
N LEU A 218 0.50 34.27 23.07
CA LEU A 218 1.63 34.97 23.69
C LEU A 218 1.59 36.46 23.40
N SER A 219 1.29 36.85 22.16
CA SER A 219 1.16 38.27 21.78
C SER A 219 0.04 38.95 22.56
N ARG A 220 -1.12 38.28 22.74
CA ARG A 220 -2.25 38.82 23.50
C ARG A 220 -1.93 38.93 24.99
N VAL A 221 -1.27 37.93 25.58
CA VAL A 221 -0.85 37.96 26.98
C VAL A 221 0.14 39.11 27.21
N LEU A 222 1.14 39.25 26.33
CA LEU A 222 2.09 40.36 26.40
C LEU A 222 1.39 41.72 26.30
N LEU A 223 0.44 41.88 25.38
CA LEU A 223 -0.32 43.13 25.27
C LEU A 223 -1.09 43.43 26.57
N LEU A 224 -1.80 42.45 27.13
CA LEU A 224 -2.53 42.61 28.39
C LEU A 224 -1.61 42.94 29.57
N GLU A 225 -0.45 42.30 29.67
CA GLU A 225 0.56 42.61 30.69
C GLU A 225 1.07 44.05 30.54
N THR A 226 1.34 44.49 29.31
CA THR A 226 1.77 45.88 29.07
C THR A 226 0.68 46.90 29.41
N GLU A 227 -0.59 46.60 29.10
CA GLU A 227 -1.72 47.45 29.46
C GLU A 227 -1.89 47.55 30.98
N LEU A 228 -1.78 46.44 31.71
CA LEU A 228 -1.84 46.40 33.17
C LEU A 228 -0.71 47.23 33.81
N LEU A 229 0.51 47.14 33.28
CA LEU A 229 1.66 47.93 33.74
C LEU A 229 1.47 49.43 33.49
N LEU A 230 0.84 49.81 32.38
CA LEU A 230 0.53 51.21 32.08
C LEU A 230 -0.61 51.74 32.94
N GLN A 231 -1.63 50.91 33.23
CA GLN A 231 -2.72 51.28 34.12
C GLN A 231 -2.23 51.46 35.56
N SER A 232 -1.37 50.57 36.06
CA SER A 232 -0.81 50.69 37.43
C SER A 232 0.08 51.93 37.62
N LYS A 233 0.74 52.40 36.56
CA LYS A 233 1.52 53.67 36.57
C LYS A 233 0.67 54.93 36.50
N LYS A 234 -0.60 54.84 36.10
CA LYS A 234 -1.53 55.99 36.03
C LYS A 234 -2.25 56.28 37.36
N VAL A 235 -1.97 55.52 38.43
CA VAL A 235 -2.60 55.66 39.76
C VAL A 235 -1.80 56.60 40.70
N TYR A 236 -1.05 57.57 40.16
CA TYR A 236 -0.39 58.63 40.94
C TYR A 236 -0.70 60.01 40.37
#